data_AF-A0A7X9GIV0-F1
#
_entry.id   AF-A0A7X9GIV0-F1
#
_cell.length_a   1.000
_cell.length_b   1.000
_cell.length_c   1.000
_cell.angle_alpha   90.00
_cell.angle_beta   90.00
_cell.angle_gamma   90.00
#
_symmetry.space_group_name_H-M   'P 1'
#
loop_
_entity.id
_entity.type
_entity.pdbx_description
1 polymer ?
#
loop_
_entity_poly.entity_id
_entity_poly.type
_entity_poly.pdbx_seq_one_letter_code
_entity_poly.pdbx_strand_id
1 'polypeptide(L)'
;MVIYGLLIVLLLVLVLPFAIKKVEENLEAFLFIMGITACIIADKMSLPLVLKALQEPWGIALAVLLAGALFYLLGEHFSVFLDRL
;
A
#
# COMPACT_ATOMS: atom_id res chain seq x y z
N MET A 1 -12.58 22.37 10.95
CA MET A 1 -13.55 21.52 10.24
C MET A 1 -12.85 20.41 9.45
N VAL A 2 -11.92 20.74 8.55
CA VAL A 2 -11.11 19.77 7.76
C VAL A 2 -10.32 18.76 8.63
N ILE A 3 -9.74 19.21 9.74
CA ILE A 3 -8.96 18.36 10.66
C ILE A 3 -9.78 17.19 11.22
N TYR A 4 -11.04 17.43 11.62
CA TYR A 4 -11.91 16.38 12.14
C TYR A 4 -12.26 15.35 11.06
N GLY A 5 -12.45 15.78 9.81
CA GLY A 5 -12.70 14.88 8.68
C GLY A 5 -11.50 13.97 8.38
N LEU A 6 -10.29 14.53 8.36
CA LEU A 6 -9.05 13.75 8.18
C LEU A 6 -8.80 12.80 9.35
N LEU A 7 -9.12 13.20 10.58
CA LEU A 7 -8.98 12.36 11.76
C LEU A 7 -9.93 11.15 11.69
N ILE A 8 -11.17 11.34 11.22
CA ILE A 8 -12.11 10.24 10.96
C ILE A 8 -11.56 9.31 9.87
N VAL A 9 -11.06 9.84 8.76
CA VAL A 9 -10.46 9.03 7.69
C VAL A 9 -9.29 8.20 8.21
N LEU A 10 -8.42 8.79 9.04
CA LEU A 10 -7.31 8.10 9.66
C LEU A 10 -7.79 6.94 10.54
N LEU A 11 -8.78 7.16 11.41
CA LEU A 11 -9.34 6.12 12.27
C LEU A 11 -9.98 4.99 11.45
N LEU A 12 -10.70 5.33 10.38
CA LEU A 12 -11.30 4.33 9.48
C LEU A 12 -10.23 3.50 8.79
N VAL A 13 -9.18 4.12 8.24
CA VAL A 13 -8.09 3.41 7.58
C VAL A 13 -7.38 2.45 8.54
N LEU A 14 -7.22 2.82 9.80
CA LEU A 14 -6.56 1.98 10.79
C LEU A 14 -7.45 0.87 11.34
N VAL A 15 -8.75 1.10 11.55
CA VAL A 15 -9.63 0.13 12.26
C VAL A 15 -10.39 -0.78 11.29
N LEU A 16 -10.86 -0.23 10.17
CA LEU A 16 -11.75 -0.93 9.25
C LEU A 16 -11.14 -2.17 8.57
N PRO A 17 -9.86 -2.20 8.13
CA PRO A 17 -9.29 -3.40 7.53
C PRO A 17 -9.21 -4.57 8.52
N PHE A 18 -8.97 -4.31 9.81
CA PHE A 18 -8.96 -5.37 10.83
C PHE A 18 -10.37 -5.79 11.27
N ALA A 19 -11.36 -4.92 11.12
CA ALA A 19 -12.74 -5.21 11.49
C ALA A 19 -13.53 -5.96 10.40
N ILE A 20 -13.19 -5.76 9.12
CA ILE A 20 -13.94 -6.29 7.98
C ILE A 20 -13.01 -7.07 7.05
N LYS A 21 -13.16 -8.40 7.03
CA LYS A 21 -12.42 -9.31 6.13
C LYS A 21 -12.45 -8.91 4.65
N LYS A 22 -13.59 -8.40 4.17
CA LYS A 22 -13.73 -7.97 2.77
C LYS A 22 -12.88 -6.74 2.44
N VAL A 23 -12.64 -5.87 3.43
CA VAL A 23 -11.75 -4.71 3.31
C VAL A 23 -10.29 -5.17 3.39
N GLU A 24 -9.99 -6.14 4.25
CA GLU A 24 -8.67 -6.78 4.34
C GLU A 24 -8.25 -7.44 3.01
N GLU A 25 -9.14 -8.21 2.39
CA GLU A 25 -8.87 -8.90 1.12
C GLU A 25 -8.62 -7.92 -0.05
N ASN A 26 -9.16 -6.70 0.02
CA ASN A 26 -9.07 -5.68 -1.03
C ASN A 26 -8.45 -4.38 -0.49
N LEU A 27 -7.42 -4.53 0.33
CA LEU A 27 -6.84 -3.43 1.11
C LEU A 27 -6.36 -2.29 0.20
N GLU A 28 -5.78 -2.60 -0.96
CA GLU A 28 -5.31 -1.57 -1.92
C GLU A 28 -6.46 -0.71 -2.45
N ALA A 29 -7.57 -1.33 -2.89
CA ALA A 29 -8.74 -0.61 -3.38
C ALA A 29 -9.39 0.24 -2.29
N PHE A 30 -9.41 -0.27 -1.05
CA PHE A 30 -9.88 0.48 0.10
C PHE A 30 -9.01 1.70 0.39
N LEU A 31 -7.69 1.53 0.49
CA LEU A 31 -6.76 2.63 0.72
C LEU A 31 -6.84 3.69 -0.39
N PHE A 32 -7.05 3.27 -1.63
CA PHE A 32 -7.23 4.18 -2.75
C PHE A 32 -8.47 5.06 -2.59
N ILE A 33 -9.64 4.48 -2.27
CA ILE A 33 -10.89 5.22 -2.05
C ILE A 33 -10.77 6.16 -0.84
N MET A 34 -10.16 5.70 0.25
CA MET A 34 -9.93 6.52 1.44
C MET A 34 -8.98 7.68 1.16
N GLY A 35 -7.93 7.45 0.35
CA GLY A 35 -6.99 8.48 -0.11
C GLY A 35 -7.66 9.57 -0.95
N ILE A 36 -8.51 9.19 -1.91
CA ILE A 36 -9.30 10.14 -2.71
C ILE A 36 -10.22 10.97 -1.79
N THR A 37 -10.91 10.30 -0.88
CA THR A 37 -11.82 10.95 0.08
C THR A 37 -11.06 11.96 0.96
N ALA A 38 -9.87 11.61 1.45
CA ALA A 38 -9.00 12.53 2.19
C ALA A 38 -8.57 13.74 1.35
N CYS A 39 -8.22 13.54 0.08
CA CYS A 39 -7.83 14.62 -0.83
C CYS A 39 -8.97 15.61 -1.10
N ILE A 40 -10.21 15.10 -1.22
CA ILE A 40 -11.42 15.92 -1.37
C ILE A 40 -11.69 16.72 -0.09
N ILE A 41 -11.63 16.08 1.08
CA ILE A 41 -11.85 16.76 2.37
C ILE A 41 -10.79 17.84 2.63
N ALA A 42 -9.54 17.59 2.22
CA ALA A 42 -8.44 18.52 2.38
C ALA A 42 -8.37 19.61 1.29
N ASP A 43 -9.21 19.52 0.25
CA ASP A 43 -9.18 20.37 -0.95
C ASP A 43 -7.77 20.42 -1.59
N LYS A 44 -7.11 19.25 -1.68
CA LYS A 44 -5.75 19.09 -2.21
C LYS A 44 -5.68 18.39 -3.56
N MET A 45 -6.83 18.25 -4.24
CA MET A 45 -6.89 17.55 -5.51
C MET A 45 -6.20 18.37 -6.60
N SER A 46 -5.01 17.95 -7.01
CA SER A 46 -4.19 18.66 -7.99
C SER A 46 -3.61 17.69 -9.02
N LEU A 47 -3.38 18.19 -10.24
CA LEU A 47 -2.79 17.40 -11.33
C LEU A 47 -1.38 16.87 -10.98
N PRO A 48 -0.50 17.64 -10.31
CA PRO A 48 0.78 17.12 -9.81
C PRO A 48 0.64 15.95 -8.83
N LEU A 49 -0.41 15.94 -7.99
CA LEU A 49 -0.67 14.85 -7.06
C LEU A 49 -0.98 13.54 -7.79
N VAL A 50 -1.78 13.61 -8.87
CA VAL A 50 -2.11 12.42 -9.68
C VAL A 50 -0.87 11.86 -10.37
N LEU A 51 -0.04 12.73 -10.96
CA LEU A 51 1.22 12.31 -11.59
C LEU A 51 2.16 11.68 -10.57
N LYS A 52 2.26 12.26 -9.38
CA LYS A 52 3.09 11.72 -8.30
C LYS A 52 2.58 10.35 -7.83
N ALA A 53 1.27 10.21 -7.63
CA ALA A 53 0.64 8.96 -7.22
C ALA A 53 0.85 7.82 -8.24
N LEU A 54 0.99 8.14 -9.53
CA LEU A 54 1.27 7.14 -10.57
C LEU A 54 2.76 6.76 -10.67
N GLN A 55 3.67 7.66 -10.28
CA GLN A 55 5.11 7.39 -10.29
C GLN A 55 5.59 6.58 -9.09
N GLU A 56 5.02 6.80 -7.90
CA GLU A 56 5.46 6.13 -6.66
C GLU A 56 5.40 4.58 -6.69
N PRO A 57 4.37 3.93 -7.28
CA PRO A 57 4.28 2.47 -7.35
C PRO A 57 5.47 1.79 -8.02
N TRP A 58 6.17 2.49 -8.92
CA TRP A 58 7.30 1.92 -9.66
C TRP A 58 8.46 1.51 -8.74
N GLY A 59 8.69 2.26 -7.65
CA GLY A 59 9.75 1.93 -6.68
C GLY A 59 9.45 0.63 -5.95
N ILE A 60 8.21 0.43 -5.52
CA ILE A 60 7.77 -0.79 -4.82
C ILE A 60 7.81 -1.98 -5.78
N ALA A 61 7.28 -1.82 -7.00
CA ALA A 61 7.29 -2.87 -8.01
C ALA A 61 8.71 -3.35 -8.34
N LEU A 62 9.64 -2.41 -8.56
CA LEU A 62 11.05 -2.75 -8.80
C LEU A 62 11.70 -3.42 -7.59
N ALA A 63 11.45 -2.94 -6.37
CA ALA A 63 12.02 -3.53 -5.17
C ALA A 63 11.56 -4.99 -4.99
N VAL A 64 10.25 -5.25 -5.13
CA VAL A 64 9.69 -6.61 -5.03
C VAL A 64 10.18 -7.49 -6.17
N LEU A 65 10.28 -6.96 -7.40
CA LEU A 65 10.80 -7.69 -8.56
C LEU A 65 12.27 -8.09 -8.36
N LEU A 66 13.12 -7.16 -7.92
CA LEU A 66 14.53 -7.42 -7.66
C LEU A 66 14.73 -8.38 -6.50
N ALA A 67 13.97 -8.22 -5.41
CA ALA A 67 14.00 -9.16 -4.30
C ALA A 67 13.59 -10.57 -4.76
N GLY A 68 12.49 -10.69 -5.50
CA GLY A 68 12.02 -11.95 -6.07
C GLY A 68 13.04 -12.58 -7.03
N ALA A 69 13.65 -11.79 -7.92
CA ALA A 69 14.68 -12.26 -8.84
C ALA A 69 15.95 -12.72 -8.10
N LEU A 70 16.37 -12.00 -7.06
CA LEU A 70 17.50 -12.36 -6.21
C LEU A 70 17.24 -13.67 -5.46
N PHE A 71 16.05 -13.83 -4.87
CA PHE A 71 15.63 -15.08 -4.23
C PHE A 71 15.57 -16.25 -5.23
N TYR A 72 15.12 -16.01 -6.46
CA TYR A 72 15.10 -17.04 -7.50
C TYR A 72 16.51 -17.50 -7.88
N LEU A 73 17.45 -16.58 -8.06
CA LEU A 73 18.83 -16.89 -8.44
C LEU A 73 19.64 -17.51 -7.29
N LEU A 74 19.38 -17.12 -6.04
CA LEU A 74 20.09 -17.63 -4.86
C LEU A 74 19.40 -18.84 -4.22
N GLY A 75 18.16 -19.13 -4.63
CA GLY A 75 17.30 -20.16 -4.05
C GLY A 75 17.88 -21.58 -4.15
N GLU A 76 18.74 -21.84 -5.14
CA GLU A 76 19.42 -23.14 -5.28
C GLU A 76 20.42 -23.43 -4.15
N HIS A 77 21.02 -22.41 -3.54
CA HIS A 77 21.89 -22.58 -2.36
C HIS A 77 21.12 -22.51 -1.04
N PHE A 78 19.95 -21.85 -1.03
CA PHE A 78 19.21 -21.59 0.20
C PHE A 78 18.33 -22.77 0.64
N SER A 79 17.79 -23.56 -0.29
CA SER A 79 17.03 -24.78 0.03
C SER A 79 17.85 -25.81 0.83
N VAL A 80 19.13 -25.98 0.48
CA VAL A 80 20.06 -26.90 1.17
C VAL A 80 20.40 -26.43 2.59
N PHE A 81 20.34 -25.11 2.86
CA PHE A 81 20.60 -24.56 4.19
C PHE A 81 19.34 -24.55 5.07
N LEU A 82 18.16 -24.29 4.49
CA LEU A 82 16.87 -24.33 5.20
C LEU A 82 16.45 -25.75 5.61
N ASP A 83 16.78 -26.76 4.80
CA ASP A 83 16.52 -28.18 5.16
C ASP A 83 17.46 -28.70 6.25
N ARG A 84 18.51 -27.96 6.63
CA ARG A 84 19.44 -28.33 7.71
C ARG A 84 19.19 -27.62 9.04
N LEU A 85 18.21 -26.70 9.12
CA LEU A 85 17.80 -26.01 10.34
C LEU A 85 16.56 -26.69 10.96
#